data_AF-A0A965HYC4-F1
#
_entry.id   AF-A0A965HYC4-F1
#
_cell.length_a   1.000
_cell.length_b   1.000
_cell.length_c   1.000
_cell.angle_alpha   90.00
_cell.angle_beta   90.00
_cell.angle_gamma   90.00
#
_symmetry.space_group_name_H-M   'P 1'
#
loop_
_entity.id
_entity.type
_entity.pdbx_description
1 polymer ?
#
loop_
_entity_poly.entity_id
_entity_poly.type
_entity_poly.pdbx_seq_one_letter_code
_entity_poly.pdbx_strand_id
1 'polypeptide(L)' 'MSKHSLKSKRRHPDAPRERITVGHITFEMCPTNATFALIAGDAVQSKDRKPLFSGIIEPDMEKELRRVAFRFKSILEARK' A
#
# COMPACT_ATOMS: atom_id res chain seq x y z
N MET A 1 15.23 0.25 -7.78
CA MET A 1 14.13 -0.12 -8.71
C MET A 1 12.95 -0.67 -7.93
N SER A 2 11.72 -0.19 -8.18
CA SER A 2 10.51 -0.66 -7.47
C SER A 2 10.21 -2.14 -7.75
N LYS A 3 10.12 -2.95 -6.69
CA LYS A 3 9.84 -4.39 -6.76
C LYS A 3 8.36 -4.72 -7.01
N HIS A 4 7.50 -3.71 -7.14
CA HIS A 4 6.05 -3.86 -7.27
C HIS A 4 5.54 -3.81 -8.71
N SER A 5 6.39 -3.52 -9.69
CA SER A 5 6.01 -3.59 -11.11
C SER A 5 5.59 -5.00 -11.53
N LEU A 6 4.70 -5.12 -12.51
CA LEU A 6 4.26 -6.43 -13.06
C LEU A 6 5.45 -7.29 -13.50
N LYS A 7 6.46 -6.67 -14.13
CA LYS A 7 7.70 -7.32 -14.56
C LYS A 7 8.50 -7.88 -13.36
N SER A 8 8.60 -7.12 -12.28
CA SER A 8 9.27 -7.57 -11.04
C SER A 8 8.51 -8.70 -10.36
N LYS A 9 7.17 -8.59 -10.26
CA LYS A 9 6.31 -9.63 -9.68
C LYS A 9 6.42 -10.95 -10.44
N ARG A 10 6.45 -10.90 -11.77
CA ARG A 10 6.64 -12.09 -12.61
C ARG A 10 8.04 -12.71 -12.46
N ARG A 11 9.09 -11.90 -12.28
CA ARG A 11 10.48 -12.38 -12.11
C ARG A 11 10.77 -12.93 -10.72
N HIS A 12 10.04 -12.48 -9.72
CA HIS A 12 10.20 -12.88 -8.33
C HIS A 12 8.82 -13.19 -7.71
N PRO A 13 8.18 -14.30 -8.12
CA PRO A 13 6.86 -14.66 -7.62
C PRO A 13 6.88 -14.84 -6.10
N ASP A 14 7.91 -15.51 -5.58
CA ASP A 14 8.00 -15.91 -4.17
C ASP A 14 8.62 -14.86 -3.25
N ALA A 15 8.87 -13.65 -3.74
CA ALA A 15 9.40 -12.57 -2.89
C ALA A 15 8.38 -12.23 -1.78
N PRO A 16 8.83 -12.09 -0.52
CA PRO A 16 7.94 -11.79 0.60
C PRO A 16 7.27 -10.44 0.39
N ARG A 17 5.94 -10.44 0.44
CA ARG A 17 5.09 -9.26 0.30
C ARG A 17 3.95 -9.35 1.32
N GLU A 18 3.86 -8.35 2.17
CA GLU A 18 2.76 -8.18 3.12
C GLU A 18 1.67 -7.32 2.50
N ARG A 19 0.40 -7.60 2.79
CA ARG A 19 -0.73 -6.81 2.31
C ARG A 19 -1.65 -6.39 3.44
N ILE A 20 -1.99 -5.10 3.48
CA ILE A 20 -2.95 -4.52 4.41
C ILE A 20 -3.97 -3.69 3.62
N THR A 21 -5.26 -3.94 3.80
CA THR A 21 -6.33 -3.19 3.13
C THR A 21 -6.94 -2.17 4.08
N VAL A 22 -7.08 -0.93 3.61
CA VAL A 22 -7.67 0.21 4.31
C VAL A 22 -8.72 0.84 3.39
N GLY A 23 -10.00 0.64 3.70
CA GLY A 23 -11.10 1.04 2.81
C GLY A 23 -10.95 0.40 1.42
N HIS A 24 -10.89 1.23 0.38
CA HIS A 24 -10.76 0.81 -1.03
C HIS A 24 -9.31 0.77 -1.53
N ILE A 25 -8.31 0.81 -0.63
CA ILE A 25 -6.88 0.81 -0.98
C ILE A 25 -6.18 -0.34 -0.26
N THR A 26 -5.37 -1.11 -0.99
CA THR A 26 -4.48 -2.13 -0.45
C THR A 26 -3.03 -1.64 -0.50
N PHE A 27 -2.39 -1.60 0.67
CA PHE A 27 -0.96 -1.43 0.83
C PHE A 27 -0.29 -2.79 0.64
N GLU A 28 0.61 -2.90 -0.34
CA GLU A 28 1.50 -4.05 -0.51
C GLU A 28 2.92 -3.62 -0.16
N MET A 29 3.53 -4.25 0.84
CA MET A 29 4.86 -3.88 1.37
C MET A 29 5.86 -5.00 1.16
N CYS A 30 7.09 -4.65 0.79
CA CYS A 30 8.22 -5.58 0.68
C CYS A 30 9.28 -5.21 1.73
N PRO A 31 9.32 -5.90 2.89
CA PRO A 31 10.23 -5.57 3.98
C PRO A 31 11.70 -5.63 3.57
N THR A 32 12.06 -6.59 2.73
CA THR A 32 13.44 -6.80 2.25
C THR A 32 14.05 -5.57 1.58
N ASN A 33 13.25 -4.75 0.90
CA ASN A 33 13.74 -3.58 0.17
C ASN A 33 13.18 -2.27 0.72
N ALA A 34 12.46 -2.31 1.84
CA ALA A 34 11.73 -1.16 2.39
C ALA A 34 10.92 -0.41 1.32
N THR A 35 10.11 -1.13 0.53
CA THR A 35 9.27 -0.54 -0.52
C THR A 35 7.80 -0.86 -0.31
N PHE A 36 6.94 -0.02 -0.86
CA PHE A 36 5.49 -0.23 -0.82
C PHE A 36 4.83 0.10 -2.15
N ALA A 37 3.60 -0.39 -2.31
CA ALA A 37 2.70 -0.06 -3.40
C ALA A 37 1.27 0.13 -2.89
N LEU A 38 0.56 1.10 -3.47
CA LEU A 38 -0.87 1.29 -3.28
C LEU A 38 -1.60 0.67 -4.46
N ILE A 39 -2.54 -0.22 -4.18
CA ILE A 39 -3.34 -0.91 -5.18
C ILE A 39 -4.81 -0.62 -4.86
N ALA A 40 -5.65 -0.46 -5.90
CA ALA A 40 -7.09 -0.40 -5.69
C ALA A 40 -7.58 -1.72 -5.08
N GLY A 41 -8.20 -1.65 -3.89
CA GLY A 41 -8.67 -2.82 -3.13
C GLY A 41 -9.78 -3.58 -3.85
N ASP A 42 -10.62 -2.88 -4.62
CA ASP A 42 -11.73 -3.45 -5.39
C ASP A 42 -11.30 -4.01 -6.77
N ALA A 43 -9.99 -4.12 -7.03
CA ALA A 43 -9.50 -4.69 -8.28
C ALA A 43 -9.71 -6.23 -8.32
N VAL A 44 -10.91 -6.63 -8.76
CA VAL A 44 -11.36 -8.04 -8.84
C VAL A 44 -10.45 -8.88 -9.74
N GLN A 45 -9.96 -8.34 -10.86
CA GLN A 45 -9.11 -9.09 -11.80
C GLN A 45 -7.62 -8.80 -11.58
N SER A 46 -6.77 -9.81 -11.77
CA SER A 46 -5.30 -9.70 -11.61
C SER A 46 -4.67 -8.63 -12.50
N LYS A 47 -5.25 -8.36 -13.67
CA LYS A 47 -4.83 -7.32 -14.61
C LYS A 47 -5.07 -5.89 -14.10
N ASP A 48 -6.06 -5.72 -13.23
CA ASP A 48 -6.47 -4.42 -12.67
C ASP A 48 -5.71 -4.08 -11.38
N ARG A 49 -4.95 -5.03 -10.82
CA ARG A 49 -4.09 -4.84 -9.64
C ARG A 49 -2.78 -4.12 -9.95
N LYS A 50 -2.76 -3.26 -10.97
CA LYS A 50 -1.61 -2.38 -11.20
C LYS A 50 -1.52 -1.41 -10.02
N PRO A 51 -0.32 -1.21 -9.43
CA PRO A 51 -0.14 -0.19 -8.42
C PRO A 51 -0.55 1.18 -8.96
N LEU A 52 -1.42 1.88 -8.23
CA LEU A 52 -1.71 3.29 -8.44
C LEU A 52 -0.46 4.12 -8.17
N PHE A 53 0.29 3.72 -7.13
CA PHE A 53 1.54 4.34 -6.72
C PHE A 53 2.48 3.28 -6.12
N SER A 54 3.79 3.52 -6.21
CA SER A 54 4.78 2.74 -5.46
C SER A 54 5.98 3.59 -5.09
N GLY A 55 6.57 3.34 -3.93
CA GLY A 55 7.67 4.13 -3.40
C GLY A 55 8.56 3.34 -2.45
N ILE A 56 9.56 4.04 -1.90
CA ILE A 56 10.40 3.58 -0.79
C ILE A 56 9.71 4.04 0.50
N ILE A 57 9.80 3.23 1.55
CA ILE A 57 9.35 3.60 2.89
C ILE A 57 10.43 4.52 3.45
N GLU A 58 10.08 5.79 3.63
CA GLU A 58 10.98 6.82 4.15
C GLU A 58 10.85 6.94 5.68
N PRO A 59 11.89 7.46 6.37
CA PRO A 59 11.76 7.82 7.78
C PRO A 59 10.56 8.74 8.03
N ASP A 60 9.91 8.61 9.18
CA ASP A 60 8.75 9.41 9.61
C ASP A 60 7.44 9.17 8.83
N MET A 61 7.45 8.41 7.74
CA MET A 61 6.23 8.06 6.99
C MET A 61 5.20 7.35 7.89
N GLU A 62 5.63 6.61 8.91
CA GLU A 62 4.70 6.00 9.87
C GLU A 62 3.97 7.05 10.73
N LYS A 63 4.64 8.18 11.04
CA LYS A 63 4.04 9.28 11.81
C LYS A 63 3.00 10.00 10.96
N GLU A 64 3.27 10.20 9.68
CA GLU A 64 2.32 10.81 8.74
C GLU A 64 1.07 9.95 8.56
N LEU A 65 1.24 8.64 8.37
CA LEU A 65 0.11 7.70 8.29
C LEU A 65 -0.73 7.70 9.57
N ARG A 66 -0.09 7.77 10.76
CA ARG A 66 -0.80 7.92 12.04
C ARG A 66 -1.61 9.22 12.08
N ARG A 67 -1.06 10.36 11.63
CA ARG A 67 -1.80 11.64 11.57
C ARG A 67 -3.06 11.52 10.71
N VAL A 68 -2.97 10.85 9.55
CA VAL A 68 -4.14 10.59 8.69
C VAL A 68 -5.18 9.72 9.41
N ALA A 69 -4.74 8.63 10.05
CA ALA A 69 -5.64 7.75 10.80
C ALA A 69 -6.38 8.49 11.92
N PHE A 70 -5.67 9.33 12.69
CA PHE A 70 -6.31 10.18 13.70
C PHE A 70 -7.30 11.17 13.09
N ARG A 71 -6.95 11.78 11.95
CA ARG A 71 -7.86 12.72 11.27
C ARG A 71 -9.15 12.04 10.81
N PHE A 72 -9.09 10.83 10.28
CA PHE A 72 -10.28 10.05 9.93
C PHE A 72 -11.19 9.81 11.13
N LYS A 73 -10.60 9.43 12.27
CA LYS A 73 -11.34 9.25 13.52
C LYS A 73 -12.07 10.54 13.93
N SER A 74 -11.36 11.67 13.96
CA SER A 74 -11.98 12.96 14.34
C SER A 74 -13.11 13.39 13.39
N ILE A 75 -12.98 13.14 12.08
CA ILE A 75 -14.05 13.43 11.11
C ILE A 75 -15.30 12.59 11.41
N LEU A 76 -15.13 11.30 11.72
CA LEU A 76 -16.25 10.42 12.05
C LEU A 76 -16.93 10.79 13.37
N GLU A 77 -16.15 11.22 14.36
CA GLU A 77 -16.68 11.69 15.65
C GLU A 77 -17.48 12.99 15.50
N ALA A 78 -17.02 13.93 14.67
CA ALA A 78 -17.72 15.20 14.42
C ALA A 78 -19.04 15.04 13.64
N ARG A 79 -19.28 13.88 13.03
CA ARG A 79 -20.55 13.56 12.32
C ARG A 79 -21.62 12.95 13.22
N LYS A 80 -21.25 12.53 14.43
CA LYS A 80 -22.18 11.99 15.44
C LYS A 80 -22.79 13.12 16.24
#